data_AF-A0A2G9RXB2-F1
#
_entry.id   AF-A0A2G9RXB2-F1
#
_cell.length_a   1.000
_cell.length_b   1.000
_cell.length_c   1.000
_cell.angle_alpha   90.00
_cell.angle_beta   90.00
_cell.angle_gamma   90.00
#
_symmetry.space_group_name_H-M   'P 1'
#
loop_
_entity.id
_entity.type
_entity.pdbx_description
1 polymer ?
#
loop_
_entity_poly.entity_id
_entity_poly.type
_entity_poly.pdbx_seq_one_letter_code
_entity_poly.pdbx_strand_id
1 'polypeptide(L)'
;MTLVGTRFFAVYDKVMHIRKLLQKMDRPNGLYPNYLNPRTGRWGQHHTSVGGLGDSFYEYLLKAWLVSDKTDTDARNMYDNAIEAIEKHLVRKSNGGLTFIGEWKNGHLERKMGHLTCFAGGMFALGADGSPEDKAGHYLQLGAEIAHTCHESYDRTVLKLGPEAFKFEGGAEAVAVRQNEKYYILRPEVIETYWYMWRFTHDPKYRAWGWEAAQAIEKYCRVSGGFSGVKDVYSSSPAYDDVQQSFFLAETL
;
A
#
# COMPACT_ATOMS: atom_id res chain seq x y z
N MET A 1 -24.11 8.55 8.61
CA MET A 1 -24.50 9.53 9.65
C MET A 1 -23.27 10.35 10.00
N THR A 2 -23.09 11.50 9.35
CA THR A 2 -22.02 12.44 9.71
C THR A 2 -22.35 13.03 11.06
N LEU A 3 -21.42 13.03 12.02
CA LEU A 3 -21.59 13.75 13.28
C LEU A 3 -21.66 15.26 12.93
N VAL A 4 -22.88 15.80 12.82
CA VAL A 4 -23.11 17.18 12.39
C VAL A 4 -22.81 18.12 13.56
N GLY A 5 -21.85 19.02 13.39
CA GLY A 5 -21.49 20.01 14.41
C GLY A 5 -20.37 20.95 13.94
N THR A 6 -20.21 22.10 14.61
CA THR A 6 -19.22 23.14 14.28
C THR A 6 -17.78 22.62 14.22
N ARG A 7 -17.44 21.61 15.04
CA ARG A 7 -16.13 20.95 15.01
C ARG A 7 -15.89 20.14 13.74
N PHE A 8 -16.94 19.51 13.19
CA PHE A 8 -16.85 18.77 11.92
C PHE A 8 -16.54 19.72 10.76
N PHE A 9 -17.29 20.82 10.65
CA PHE A 9 -17.06 21.83 9.61
C PHE A 9 -15.65 22.44 9.73
N ALA A 10 -15.17 22.71 10.94
CA ALA A 10 -13.81 23.21 11.14
C ALA A 10 -12.71 22.23 10.71
N VAL A 11 -12.94 20.91 10.81
CA VAL A 11 -11.99 19.90 10.30
C VAL A 11 -12.11 19.78 8.78
N TYR A 12 -13.34 19.78 8.26
CA TYR A 12 -13.61 19.74 6.83
C TYR A 12 -12.94 20.91 6.09
N ASP A 13 -13.10 22.13 6.58
CA ASP A 13 -12.47 23.32 5.97
C ASP A 13 -10.94 23.23 5.98
N LYS A 14 -10.35 22.68 7.05
CA LYS A 14 -8.91 22.46 7.14
C LYS A 14 -8.41 21.45 6.10
N VAL A 15 -9.09 20.31 5.92
CA VAL A 15 -8.66 19.31 4.93
C VAL A 15 -8.90 19.80 3.50
N MET A 16 -9.97 20.55 3.25
CA MET A 16 -10.22 21.15 1.94
C MET A 16 -9.22 22.27 1.63
N HIS A 17 -8.71 22.99 2.63
CA HIS A 17 -7.60 23.91 2.44
C HIS A 17 -6.32 23.20 1.97
N ILE A 18 -6.00 22.04 2.56
CA ILE A 18 -4.86 21.21 2.12
C ILE A 18 -5.03 20.79 0.66
N ARG A 19 -6.22 20.31 0.26
CA ARG A 19 -6.48 19.93 -1.13
C ARG A 19 -6.30 21.08 -2.11
N LYS A 20 -6.86 22.25 -1.80
CA LYS A 20 -6.73 23.46 -2.63
C LYS A 20 -5.28 23.91 -2.78
N LEU A 21 -4.45 23.72 -1.74
CA LEU A 21 -3.01 23.98 -1.84
C LEU A 21 -2.37 22.98 -2.82
N LEU A 22 -2.56 21.68 -2.59
CA LEU A 22 -1.96 20.62 -3.41
C LEU A 22 -2.35 20.68 -4.89
N GLN A 23 -3.60 21.03 -5.21
CA GLN A 23 -4.07 21.19 -6.60
C GLN A 23 -3.36 22.32 -7.35
N LYS A 24 -2.87 23.35 -6.65
CA LYS A 24 -2.16 24.50 -7.25
C LYS A 24 -0.66 24.27 -7.36
N MET A 25 -0.13 23.26 -6.70
CA MET A 25 1.29 22.97 -6.71
C MET A 25 1.69 22.24 -7.99
N ASP A 26 2.83 22.61 -8.54
CA ASP A 26 3.45 21.81 -9.60
C ASP A 26 3.79 20.41 -9.07
N ARG A 27 3.62 19.38 -9.89
CA ARG A 27 3.86 17.98 -9.54
C ARG A 27 4.98 17.46 -10.43
N PRO A 28 6.23 17.32 -9.91
CA PRO A 28 7.34 16.82 -10.69
C PRO A 28 7.00 15.46 -11.31
N ASN A 29 6.99 15.35 -12.64
CA ASN A 29 6.56 14.16 -13.38
C ASN A 29 5.13 13.68 -13.06
N GLY A 30 4.25 14.57 -12.58
CA GLY A 30 2.90 14.21 -12.12
C GLY A 30 2.86 13.52 -10.76
N LEU A 31 4.02 13.26 -10.14
CA LEU A 31 4.14 12.59 -8.85
C LEU A 31 4.01 13.58 -7.69
N TYR A 32 3.54 13.08 -6.54
CA TYR A 32 3.50 13.83 -5.29
C TYR A 32 4.77 13.55 -4.48
N PRO A 33 5.62 14.55 -4.19
CA PRO A 33 6.70 14.41 -3.23
C PRO A 33 6.16 14.17 -1.82
N ASN A 34 6.79 13.28 -1.05
CA ASN A 34 6.37 12.90 0.30
C ASN A 34 6.61 14.02 1.34
N TYR A 35 7.31 15.10 0.98
CA TYR A 35 7.69 16.17 1.91
C TYR A 35 7.17 17.52 1.46
N LEU A 36 6.30 18.13 2.27
CA LEU A 36 5.77 19.48 2.07
C LEU A 36 6.19 20.40 3.23
N ASN A 37 6.78 21.55 2.93
CA ASN A 37 7.12 22.52 3.96
C ASN A 37 5.87 23.33 4.36
N PRO A 38 5.41 23.25 5.63
CA PRO A 38 4.16 23.89 6.04
C PRO A 38 4.26 25.41 6.17
N ARG A 39 5.48 25.98 6.24
CA ARG A 39 5.68 27.44 6.32
C ARG A 39 5.69 28.10 4.95
N THR A 40 6.23 27.40 3.95
CA THR A 40 6.41 27.97 2.60
C THR A 40 5.42 27.44 1.57
N GLY A 41 4.75 26.32 1.86
CA GLY A 41 3.87 25.64 0.90
C GLY A 41 4.62 25.12 -0.32
N ARG A 42 5.91 24.78 -0.16
CA ARG A 42 6.76 24.25 -1.24
C ARG A 42 7.19 22.83 -0.94
N TRP A 43 7.41 22.05 -2.00
CA TRP A 43 7.99 20.72 -1.89
C TRP A 43 9.39 20.77 -1.25
N GLY A 44 9.66 19.77 -0.42
CA GLY A 44 10.99 19.47 0.10
C GLY A 44 11.76 18.59 -0.89
N GLN A 45 12.36 17.51 -0.39
CA GLN A 45 13.01 16.53 -1.25
C GLN A 45 11.99 15.87 -2.19
N HIS A 46 12.36 15.72 -3.47
CA HIS A 46 11.51 15.09 -4.49
C HIS A 46 11.61 13.56 -4.42
N HIS A 47 11.26 13.01 -3.27
CA HIS A 47 11.09 11.57 -3.06
C HIS A 47 9.60 11.23 -3.14
N THR A 48 9.26 10.22 -3.91
CA THR A 48 7.89 9.72 -4.03
C THR A 48 7.88 8.22 -3.80
N SER A 49 6.96 7.76 -2.95
CA SER A 49 6.69 6.34 -2.72
C SER A 49 5.19 6.15 -2.58
N VAL A 50 4.69 5.00 -3.02
CA VAL A 50 3.34 4.50 -2.71
C VAL A 50 3.41 3.57 -1.48
N GLY A 51 4.57 3.41 -0.86
CA GLY A 51 4.71 2.86 0.49
C GLY A 51 4.77 3.97 1.53
N GLY A 52 5.55 3.71 2.59
CA GLY A 52 5.66 4.61 3.73
C GLY A 52 5.91 6.08 3.35
N LEU A 53 5.28 6.98 4.10
CA LEU A 53 5.21 8.43 3.92
C LEU A 53 4.29 8.92 2.80
N GLY A 54 3.81 8.05 1.90
CA GLY A 54 2.97 8.45 0.76
C GLY A 54 1.67 7.64 0.60
N ASP A 55 1.71 6.34 0.86
CA ASP A 55 0.61 5.36 0.78
C ASP A 55 -0.82 5.93 0.95
N SER A 56 -1.23 6.21 2.19
CA SER A 56 -2.59 6.54 2.59
C SER A 56 -3.09 7.88 2.05
N PHE A 57 -2.20 8.75 1.55
CA PHE A 57 -2.64 9.94 0.82
C PHE A 57 -3.40 9.54 -0.45
N TYR A 58 -2.86 8.62 -1.25
CA TYR A 58 -3.50 8.17 -2.49
C TYR A 58 -4.80 7.41 -2.19
N GLU A 59 -4.77 6.57 -1.16
CA GLU A 59 -5.93 5.84 -0.66
C GLU A 59 -7.09 6.77 -0.30
N TYR A 60 -6.80 7.86 0.41
CA TYR A 60 -7.81 8.80 0.89
C TYR A 60 -8.36 9.70 -0.22
N LEU A 61 -7.64 9.90 -1.33
CA LEU A 61 -8.22 10.55 -2.50
C LEU A 61 -9.38 9.71 -3.06
N LEU A 62 -9.16 8.41 -3.25
CA LEU A 62 -10.20 7.49 -3.69
C LEU A 62 -11.33 7.35 -2.66
N LYS A 63 -10.98 7.07 -1.39
CA LYS A 63 -11.98 6.81 -0.35
C LYS A 63 -12.82 8.05 -0.02
N ALA A 64 -12.28 9.26 -0.15
CA ALA A 64 -13.08 10.48 0.02
C ALA A 64 -14.14 10.63 -1.06
N TRP A 65 -13.80 10.33 -2.32
CA TRP A 65 -14.79 10.29 -3.40
C TRP A 65 -15.88 9.26 -3.10
N LEU A 66 -15.51 8.03 -2.71
CA LEU A 66 -16.48 6.99 -2.37
C LEU A 66 -17.40 7.37 -1.18
N VAL A 67 -16.83 7.87 -0.09
CA VAL A 67 -17.59 8.25 1.13
C VAL A 67 -18.51 9.45 0.87
N SER A 68 -18.16 10.31 -0.08
CA SER A 68 -19.00 11.44 -0.50
C SER A 68 -20.19 11.04 -1.40
N ASP A 69 -20.51 9.75 -1.50
CA ASP A 69 -21.47 9.22 -2.48
C ASP A 69 -21.09 9.65 -3.91
N LYS A 70 -19.79 9.56 -4.22
CA LYS A 70 -19.19 9.91 -5.50
C LYS A 70 -19.34 11.39 -5.91
N THR A 71 -19.67 12.30 -4.99
CA THR A 71 -19.86 13.74 -5.29
C THR A 71 -18.59 14.59 -5.23
N ASP A 72 -17.55 14.16 -4.50
CA ASP A 72 -16.24 14.83 -4.46
C ASP A 72 -15.40 14.47 -5.69
N THR A 73 -15.77 15.03 -6.84
CA THR A 73 -15.10 14.78 -8.13
C THR A 73 -13.67 15.28 -8.17
N ASP A 74 -13.33 16.29 -7.35
CA ASP A 74 -11.96 16.77 -7.21
C ASP A 74 -11.05 15.69 -6.63
N ALA A 75 -11.52 14.98 -5.60
CA ALA A 75 -10.78 13.85 -5.03
C ALA A 75 -10.59 12.72 -6.06
N ARG A 76 -11.63 12.40 -6.85
CA ARG A 76 -11.53 11.41 -7.94
C ARG A 76 -10.49 11.84 -9.00
N ASN A 77 -10.58 13.07 -9.49
CA ASN A 77 -9.65 13.60 -10.48
C ASN A 77 -8.20 13.60 -9.95
N MET A 78 -8.00 13.96 -8.69
CA MET A 78 -6.67 13.89 -8.06
C MET A 78 -6.15 12.45 -7.99
N TYR A 79 -7.01 11.50 -7.62
CA TYR A 79 -6.67 10.07 -7.58
C TYR A 79 -6.28 9.55 -8.97
N ASP A 80 -7.14 9.74 -9.98
CA ASP A 80 -6.90 9.21 -11.33
C ASP A 80 -5.59 9.76 -11.92
N ASN A 81 -5.36 11.08 -11.81
CA ASN A 81 -4.11 11.71 -12.25
C ASN A 81 -2.88 11.17 -11.49
N ALA A 82 -3.02 10.87 -10.20
CA ALA A 82 -1.92 10.31 -9.42
C ALA A 82 -1.62 8.87 -9.85
N ILE A 83 -2.65 8.05 -10.08
CA ILE A 83 -2.48 6.66 -10.49
C ILE A 83 -1.82 6.59 -11.88
N GLU A 84 -2.23 7.41 -12.85
CA GLU A 84 -1.58 7.44 -14.16
C GLU A 84 -0.08 7.78 -14.07
N ALA A 85 0.29 8.73 -13.20
CA ALA A 85 1.69 9.08 -12.96
C ALA A 85 2.45 7.95 -12.24
N ILE A 86 1.83 7.30 -11.25
CA ILE A 86 2.39 6.14 -10.54
C ILE A 86 2.65 4.99 -11.50
N GLU A 87 1.70 4.65 -12.36
CA GLU A 87 1.86 3.59 -13.36
C GLU A 87 3.01 3.89 -14.32
N LYS A 88 3.03 5.12 -14.85
CA LYS A 88 4.07 5.55 -15.79
C LYS A 88 5.47 5.52 -15.17
N HIS A 89 5.62 5.99 -13.94
CA HIS A 89 6.94 6.26 -13.36
C HIS A 89 7.42 5.19 -12.36
N LEU A 90 6.51 4.53 -11.64
CA LEU A 90 6.84 3.67 -10.49
C LEU A 90 6.54 2.19 -10.75
N VAL A 91 5.51 1.87 -11.54
CA VAL A 91 5.15 0.47 -11.83
C VAL A 91 6.10 -0.11 -12.87
N ARG A 92 6.74 -1.24 -12.54
CA ARG A 92 7.63 -1.97 -13.45
C ARG A 92 7.41 -3.47 -13.32
N LYS A 93 7.86 -4.23 -14.32
CA LYS A 93 8.01 -5.68 -14.21
C LYS A 93 9.45 -6.05 -13.89
N SER A 94 9.62 -7.08 -13.07
CA SER A 94 10.90 -7.73 -12.82
C SER A 94 11.28 -8.67 -13.97
N ASN A 95 12.50 -9.22 -13.92
CA ASN A 95 12.95 -10.17 -14.95
C ASN A 95 12.15 -11.49 -14.90
N GLY A 96 11.68 -11.91 -13.72
CA GLY A 96 10.78 -13.06 -13.57
C GLY A 96 9.30 -12.74 -13.83
N GLY A 97 8.97 -11.50 -14.22
CA GLY A 97 7.63 -11.11 -14.65
C GLY A 97 6.71 -10.58 -13.54
N LEU A 98 7.20 -10.40 -12.31
CA LEU A 98 6.44 -9.80 -11.21
C LEU A 98 6.28 -8.29 -11.40
N THR A 99 5.04 -7.81 -11.31
CA THR A 99 4.74 -6.37 -11.32
C THR A 99 4.96 -5.79 -9.93
N PHE A 100 5.76 -4.74 -9.81
CA PHE A 100 6.04 -4.07 -8.53
C PHE A 100 5.94 -2.56 -8.66
N ILE A 101 5.75 -1.87 -7.53
CA ILE A 101 5.78 -0.41 -7.43
C ILE A 101 7.09 -0.03 -6.75
N GLY A 102 8.01 0.57 -7.51
CA GLY A 102 9.28 1.07 -6.99
C GLY A 102 9.14 2.44 -6.32
N GLU A 103 10.22 2.92 -5.73
CA GLU A 103 10.29 4.26 -5.13
C GLU A 103 11.07 5.22 -6.03
N TRP A 104 10.57 6.45 -6.21
CA TRP A 104 11.30 7.48 -6.93
C TRP A 104 12.14 8.30 -5.96
N LYS A 105 13.46 8.19 -6.08
CA LYS A 105 14.41 8.91 -5.22
C LYS A 105 15.55 9.45 -6.06
N ASN A 106 15.95 10.69 -5.77
CA ASN A 106 17.12 11.32 -6.41
C ASN A 106 17.11 11.20 -7.96
N GLY A 107 15.93 11.39 -8.56
CA GLY A 107 15.76 11.37 -10.02
C GLY A 107 15.76 9.99 -10.68
N HIS A 108 15.79 8.90 -9.91
CA HIS A 108 15.77 7.54 -10.45
C HIS A 108 14.79 6.64 -9.67
N LEU A 109 14.41 5.54 -10.31
CA LEU A 109 13.57 4.51 -9.70
C LEU A 109 14.44 3.51 -8.92
N GLU A 110 14.23 3.43 -7.61
CA GLU A 110 14.74 2.35 -6.77
C GLU A 110 13.83 1.12 -6.94
N ARG A 111 14.40 -0.03 -7.31
CA ARG A 111 13.68 -1.28 -7.54
C ARG A 111 13.44 -2.04 -6.23
N LYS A 112 12.70 -1.39 -5.33
CA LYS A 112 12.37 -1.86 -3.99
C LYS A 112 10.89 -1.53 -3.71
N MET A 113 10.19 -2.46 -3.09
CA MET A 113 8.79 -2.31 -2.67
C MET A 113 8.65 -2.67 -1.20
N GLY A 114 7.84 -1.92 -0.46
CA GLY A 114 7.55 -2.19 0.96
C GLY A 114 6.31 -3.06 1.14
N HIS A 115 6.20 -3.73 2.29
CA HIS A 115 4.97 -4.38 2.73
C HIS A 115 3.81 -3.37 2.77
N LEU A 116 4.08 -2.15 3.27
CA LEU A 116 3.12 -1.05 3.24
C LEU A 116 2.54 -0.82 1.84
N THR A 117 3.36 -0.86 0.79
CA THR A 117 2.93 -0.63 -0.60
C THR A 117 1.96 -1.70 -1.10
N CYS A 118 1.85 -2.85 -0.44
CA CYS A 118 0.93 -3.91 -0.86
C CYS A 118 -0.55 -3.54 -0.72
N PHE A 119 -0.91 -2.51 0.06
CA PHE A 119 -2.29 -2.00 0.12
C PHE A 119 -2.78 -1.53 -1.26
N ALA A 120 -1.85 -1.11 -2.13
CA ALA A 120 -2.14 -0.54 -3.43
C ALA A 120 -2.89 -1.53 -4.35
N GLY A 121 -2.71 -2.83 -4.17
CA GLY A 121 -3.47 -3.84 -4.92
C GLY A 121 -4.97 -3.73 -4.70
N GLY A 122 -5.38 -3.66 -3.43
CA GLY A 122 -6.77 -3.42 -3.02
C GLY A 122 -7.25 -2.03 -3.43
N MET A 123 -6.40 -1.00 -3.32
CA MET A 123 -6.72 0.36 -3.77
C MET A 123 -7.03 0.42 -5.28
N PHE A 124 -6.23 -0.24 -6.13
CA PHE A 124 -6.48 -0.28 -7.57
C PHE A 124 -7.77 -1.03 -7.90
N ALA A 125 -8.01 -2.18 -7.26
CA ALA A 125 -9.23 -2.93 -7.45
C ALA A 125 -10.48 -2.15 -7.00
N LEU A 126 -10.40 -1.44 -5.87
CA LEU A 126 -11.48 -0.57 -5.38
C LEU A 126 -11.74 0.63 -6.31
N GLY A 127 -10.67 1.21 -6.88
CA GLY A 127 -10.75 2.36 -7.78
C GLY A 127 -11.14 2.02 -9.22
N ALA A 128 -11.19 0.73 -9.57
CA ALA A 128 -11.56 0.25 -10.90
C ALA A 128 -12.99 0.66 -11.27
N ASP A 129 -13.94 0.56 -10.33
CA ASP A 129 -15.29 1.09 -10.55
C ASP A 129 -15.25 2.63 -10.60
N GLY A 130 -15.82 3.19 -11.67
CA GLY A 130 -15.79 4.63 -11.95
C GLY A 130 -14.46 5.16 -12.49
N SER A 131 -13.54 4.30 -12.92
CA SER A 131 -12.37 4.73 -13.69
C SER A 131 -12.79 5.34 -15.04
N PRO A 132 -12.09 6.40 -15.51
CA PRO A 132 -12.36 6.95 -16.83
C PRO A 132 -12.01 5.95 -17.94
N GLU A 133 -12.61 6.15 -19.12
CA GLU A 133 -12.20 5.50 -20.38
C GLU A 133 -12.23 3.95 -20.36
N ASP A 134 -13.13 3.34 -19.58
CA ASP A 134 -13.25 1.88 -19.46
C ASP A 134 -11.97 1.17 -18.97
N LYS A 135 -11.14 1.88 -18.18
CA LYS A 135 -9.93 1.33 -17.55
C LYS A 135 -10.20 0.37 -16.38
N ALA A 136 -11.46 0.01 -16.13
CA ALA A 136 -11.85 -0.79 -14.97
C ALA A 136 -11.17 -2.17 -14.99
N GLY A 137 -11.19 -2.84 -16.16
CA GLY A 137 -10.50 -4.13 -16.34
C GLY A 137 -8.99 -4.03 -16.15
N HIS A 138 -8.39 -2.93 -16.60
CA HIS A 138 -6.96 -2.65 -16.43
C HIS A 138 -6.58 -2.49 -14.95
N TYR A 139 -7.33 -1.69 -14.19
CA TYR A 139 -7.05 -1.49 -12.76
C TYR A 139 -7.31 -2.73 -11.92
N LEU A 140 -8.33 -3.52 -12.24
CA LEU A 140 -8.56 -4.79 -11.57
C LEU A 140 -7.42 -5.79 -11.86
N GLN A 141 -6.91 -5.81 -13.10
CA GLN A 141 -5.74 -6.62 -13.46
C GLN A 141 -4.47 -6.14 -12.75
N LEU A 142 -4.22 -4.83 -12.70
CA LEU A 142 -3.08 -4.26 -11.97
C LEU A 142 -3.17 -4.62 -10.47
N GLY A 143 -4.35 -4.52 -9.88
CA GLY A 143 -4.61 -4.97 -8.50
C GLY A 143 -4.26 -6.45 -8.29
N ALA A 144 -4.65 -7.32 -9.24
CA ALA A 144 -4.32 -8.73 -9.21
C ALA A 144 -2.81 -9.01 -9.34
N GLU A 145 -2.11 -8.29 -10.21
CA GLU A 145 -0.66 -8.42 -10.40
C GLU A 145 0.11 -7.97 -9.14
N ILE A 146 -0.31 -6.87 -8.49
CA ILE A 146 0.27 -6.43 -7.22
C ILE A 146 -0.02 -7.44 -6.10
N ALA A 147 -1.24 -7.95 -6.00
CA ALA A 147 -1.60 -8.98 -5.03
C ALA A 147 -0.73 -10.24 -5.20
N HIS A 148 -0.46 -10.65 -6.44
CA HIS A 148 0.42 -11.77 -6.75
C HIS A 148 1.87 -11.50 -6.32
N THR A 149 2.44 -10.34 -6.64
CA THR A 149 3.81 -9.99 -6.19
C THR A 149 3.94 -9.93 -4.67
N CYS A 150 2.92 -9.42 -3.98
CA CYS A 150 2.90 -9.40 -2.52
C CYS A 150 2.72 -10.80 -1.92
N HIS A 151 1.99 -11.69 -2.58
CA HIS A 151 1.94 -13.10 -2.21
C HIS A 151 3.29 -13.79 -2.39
N GLU A 152 3.98 -13.54 -3.51
CA GLU A 152 5.32 -14.07 -3.75
C GLU A 152 6.32 -13.62 -2.68
N SER A 153 6.19 -12.40 -2.14
CA SER A 153 7.07 -11.95 -1.05
C SER A 153 6.81 -12.66 0.27
N TYR A 154 5.61 -13.22 0.48
CA TYR A 154 5.29 -14.12 1.59
C TYR A 154 5.79 -15.54 1.29
N ASP A 155 5.48 -16.08 0.11
CA ASP A 155 5.77 -17.47 -0.23
C ASP A 155 7.28 -17.76 -0.29
N ARG A 156 8.09 -16.78 -0.68
CA ARG A 156 9.56 -16.90 -0.76
C ARG A 156 10.27 -16.84 0.59
N THR A 157 9.56 -16.76 1.71
CA THR A 157 10.17 -16.76 3.06
C THR A 157 10.01 -18.11 3.75
N VAL A 158 10.84 -18.35 4.77
CA VAL A 158 10.79 -19.59 5.56
C VAL A 158 9.52 -19.62 6.41
N LEU A 159 9.09 -18.47 6.94
CA LEU A 159 7.93 -18.37 7.81
C LEU A 159 6.60 -18.21 7.07
N LYS A 160 6.61 -18.04 5.74
CA LYS A 160 5.41 -17.70 4.94
C LYS A 160 4.76 -16.39 5.38
N LEU A 161 5.58 -15.46 5.87
CA LEU A 161 5.26 -14.08 6.21
C LEU A 161 6.19 -13.17 5.42
N GLY A 162 5.67 -12.08 4.86
CA GLY A 162 6.46 -11.17 4.04
C GLY A 162 7.36 -10.24 4.85
N PRO A 163 8.54 -9.87 4.34
CA PRO A 163 9.42 -8.89 4.98
C PRO A 163 8.88 -7.46 4.84
N GLU A 164 9.35 -6.53 5.67
CA GLU A 164 9.01 -5.10 5.59
C GLU A 164 9.30 -4.49 4.22
N ALA A 165 10.38 -4.91 3.56
CA ALA A 165 10.65 -4.51 2.19
C ALA A 165 11.42 -5.57 1.41
N PHE A 166 11.19 -5.61 0.10
CA PHE A 166 11.75 -6.60 -0.81
C PHE A 166 12.23 -5.95 -2.13
N LYS A 167 13.24 -6.57 -2.75
CA LYS A 167 13.96 -6.03 -3.92
C LYS A 167 13.66 -6.79 -5.21
N PHE A 168 13.91 -6.10 -6.34
CA PHE A 168 13.75 -6.60 -7.71
C PHE A 168 14.99 -6.30 -8.57
N GLU A 169 16.17 -6.38 -7.95
CA GLU A 169 17.47 -6.06 -8.54
C GLU A 169 18.57 -6.98 -8.00
N GLY A 170 19.70 -7.08 -8.70
CA GLY A 170 20.86 -7.87 -8.23
C GLY A 170 20.60 -9.37 -8.10
N GLY A 171 19.67 -9.91 -8.90
CA GLY A 171 19.25 -11.32 -8.83
C GLY A 171 18.21 -11.62 -7.74
N ALA A 172 17.95 -10.66 -6.83
CA ALA A 172 16.85 -10.77 -5.88
C ALA A 172 15.53 -10.36 -6.54
N GLU A 173 14.47 -11.10 -6.22
CA GLU A 173 13.12 -10.82 -6.67
C GLU A 173 12.15 -11.18 -5.55
N ALA A 174 11.36 -10.20 -5.10
CA ALA A 174 10.40 -10.34 -4.00
C ALA A 174 11.01 -10.91 -2.69
N VAL A 175 12.28 -10.61 -2.39
CA VAL A 175 12.94 -10.96 -1.12
C VAL A 175 13.67 -9.77 -0.51
N ALA A 176 13.77 -9.74 0.82
CA ALA A 176 14.59 -8.77 1.54
C ALA A 176 16.07 -9.13 1.45
N VAL A 177 16.90 -8.11 1.18
CA VAL A 177 18.36 -8.24 1.13
C VAL A 177 19.01 -7.70 2.40
N ARG A 178 18.48 -6.63 2.97
CA ARG A 178 19.04 -5.98 4.17
C ARG A 178 18.47 -6.58 5.43
N GLN A 179 19.33 -6.84 6.42
CA GLN A 179 18.91 -7.47 7.68
C GLN A 179 17.82 -6.68 8.42
N ASN A 180 17.88 -5.35 8.39
CA ASN A 180 16.90 -4.47 9.03
C ASN A 180 15.59 -4.31 8.23
N GLU A 181 15.40 -5.06 7.15
CA GLU A 181 14.16 -5.05 6.34
C GLU A 181 13.47 -6.42 6.35
N LYS A 182 14.04 -7.43 7.02
CA LYS A 182 13.53 -8.82 7.05
C LYS A 182 12.42 -9.06 8.09
N TYR A 183 12.04 -8.05 8.85
CA TYR A 183 11.07 -8.21 9.93
C TYR A 183 9.63 -8.23 9.41
N TYR A 184 8.71 -8.78 10.20
CA TYR A 184 7.27 -8.71 10.02
C TYR A 184 6.61 -8.33 11.35
N ILE A 185 5.90 -7.20 11.37
CA ILE A 185 5.32 -6.62 12.59
C ILE A 185 3.79 -6.75 12.61
N LEU A 186 3.25 -7.89 12.18
CA LEU A 186 1.80 -8.16 12.17
C LEU A 186 0.97 -7.30 11.21
N ARG A 187 1.62 -6.78 10.16
CA ARG A 187 1.04 -5.82 9.22
C ARG A 187 -0.14 -6.42 8.40
N PRO A 188 -1.14 -5.59 8.07
CA PRO A 188 -2.36 -6.04 7.39
C PRO A 188 -2.33 -5.96 5.86
N GLU A 189 -1.46 -5.14 5.23
CA GLU A 189 -1.76 -4.61 3.89
C GLU A 189 -1.82 -5.66 2.77
N VAL A 190 -1.14 -6.80 2.93
CA VAL A 190 -1.26 -7.93 2.00
C VAL A 190 -2.62 -8.64 2.12
N ILE A 191 -3.06 -8.88 3.36
CA ILE A 191 -4.37 -9.49 3.65
C ILE A 191 -5.50 -8.53 3.28
N GLU A 192 -5.34 -7.22 3.50
CA GLU A 192 -6.27 -6.19 3.03
C GLU A 192 -6.48 -6.29 1.51
N THR A 193 -5.38 -6.38 0.75
CA THR A 193 -5.46 -6.54 -0.71
C THR A 193 -6.16 -7.84 -1.10
N TYR A 194 -5.87 -8.97 -0.43
CA TYR A 194 -6.61 -10.21 -0.70
C TYR A 194 -8.10 -10.08 -0.45
N TRP A 195 -8.50 -9.34 0.59
CA TRP A 195 -9.91 -9.10 0.90
C TRP A 195 -10.62 -8.34 -0.23
N TYR A 196 -10.05 -7.24 -0.71
CA TYR A 196 -10.62 -6.50 -1.85
C TYR A 196 -10.64 -7.36 -3.12
N MET A 197 -9.54 -8.05 -3.43
CA MET A 197 -9.48 -8.89 -4.61
C MET A 197 -10.51 -10.02 -4.58
N TRP A 198 -10.69 -10.69 -3.45
CA TRP A 198 -11.78 -11.67 -3.26
C TRP A 198 -13.16 -11.02 -3.47
N ARG A 199 -13.42 -9.86 -2.86
CA ARG A 199 -14.73 -9.19 -2.97
C ARG A 199 -15.09 -8.80 -4.40
N PHE A 200 -14.12 -8.38 -5.20
CA PHE A 200 -14.37 -7.94 -6.57
C PHE A 200 -14.32 -9.06 -7.61
N THR A 201 -13.54 -10.11 -7.38
CA THR A 201 -13.32 -11.18 -8.38
C THR A 201 -13.97 -12.51 -8.03
N HIS A 202 -14.21 -12.77 -6.74
CA HIS A 202 -14.59 -14.09 -6.21
C HIS A 202 -13.63 -15.22 -6.63
N ASP A 203 -12.39 -14.90 -6.99
CA ASP A 203 -11.36 -15.91 -7.28
C ASP A 203 -10.94 -16.59 -5.96
N PRO A 204 -11.17 -17.91 -5.80
CA PRO A 204 -10.92 -18.61 -4.55
C PRO A 204 -9.46 -18.58 -4.10
N LYS A 205 -8.49 -18.29 -4.98
CA LYS A 205 -7.07 -18.20 -4.59
C LYS A 205 -6.83 -17.15 -3.52
N TYR A 206 -7.56 -16.04 -3.52
CA TYR A 206 -7.38 -14.97 -2.52
C TYR A 206 -7.81 -15.41 -1.12
N ARG A 207 -8.80 -16.32 -1.01
CA ARG A 207 -9.15 -16.95 0.26
C ARG A 207 -8.09 -17.97 0.70
N ALA A 208 -7.54 -18.73 -0.25
CA ALA A 208 -6.46 -19.68 0.04
C ALA A 208 -5.21 -18.96 0.56
N TRP A 209 -4.78 -17.89 -0.10
CA TRP A 209 -3.63 -17.07 0.34
C TRP A 209 -3.88 -16.38 1.68
N GLY A 210 -5.09 -15.87 1.93
CA GLY A 210 -5.46 -15.35 3.25
C GLY A 210 -5.40 -16.43 4.35
N TRP A 211 -5.81 -17.66 4.04
CA TRP A 211 -5.74 -18.78 4.98
C TRP A 211 -4.29 -19.22 5.26
N GLU A 212 -3.43 -19.25 4.24
CA GLU A 212 -2.00 -19.52 4.39
C GLU A 212 -1.33 -18.49 5.31
N ALA A 213 -1.63 -17.19 5.12
CA ALA A 213 -1.14 -16.12 6.00
C ALA A 213 -1.65 -16.29 7.43
N ALA A 214 -2.94 -16.61 7.63
CA ALA A 214 -3.50 -16.85 8.96
C ALA A 214 -2.81 -18.04 9.67
N GLN A 215 -2.54 -19.12 8.95
CA GLN A 215 -1.79 -20.27 9.48
C GLN A 215 -0.35 -19.91 9.85
N ALA A 216 0.31 -19.09 9.03
CA ALA A 216 1.67 -18.62 9.29
C ALA A 216 1.72 -17.73 10.54
N ILE A 217 0.78 -16.79 10.68
CA ILE A 217 0.63 -15.91 11.87
C ILE A 217 0.38 -16.77 13.12
N GLU A 218 -0.57 -17.70 13.06
CA GLU A 218 -0.87 -18.62 14.18
C GLU A 218 0.35 -19.45 14.58
N LYS A 219 1.13 -19.93 13.62
CA LYS A 219 2.29 -20.78 13.87
C LYS A 219 3.52 -20.02 14.40
N TYR A 220 3.78 -18.82 13.88
CA TYR A 220 5.05 -18.13 14.07
C TYR A 220 4.97 -16.81 14.81
N CYS A 221 3.78 -16.25 15.01
CA CYS A 221 3.59 -15.01 15.76
C CYS A 221 2.88 -15.24 17.09
N ARG A 222 2.13 -16.34 17.26
CA ARG A 222 1.41 -16.64 18.50
C ARG A 222 2.38 -16.99 19.64
N VAL A 223 2.17 -16.34 20.77
CA VAL A 223 2.84 -16.61 22.05
C VAL A 223 1.80 -16.83 23.15
N SER A 224 2.22 -17.20 24.36
CA SER A 224 1.29 -17.49 25.47
C SER A 224 0.38 -16.30 25.83
N GLY A 225 0.85 -15.07 25.65
CA GLY A 225 0.13 -13.84 26.00
C GLY A 225 -0.56 -13.10 24.84
N GLY A 226 -0.51 -13.61 23.60
CA GLY A 226 -1.02 -12.91 22.43
C GLY A 226 -0.23 -13.21 21.16
N PHE A 227 0.07 -12.18 20.38
CA PHE A 227 0.86 -12.26 19.14
C PHE A 227 2.00 -11.24 19.16
N SER A 228 3.16 -11.61 18.62
CA SER A 228 4.32 -10.72 18.47
C SER A 228 4.81 -10.73 17.02
N GLY A 229 5.35 -9.60 16.58
CA GLY A 229 6.13 -9.55 15.35
C GLY A 229 7.41 -10.38 15.45
N VAL A 230 8.00 -10.66 14.29
CA VAL A 230 9.22 -11.45 14.14
C VAL A 230 10.30 -10.62 13.44
N LYS A 231 11.54 -10.75 13.91
CA LYS A 231 12.67 -9.92 13.43
C LYS A 231 13.27 -10.39 12.11
N ASP A 232 13.09 -11.67 11.75
CA ASP A 232 13.62 -12.23 10.51
C ASP A 232 12.70 -13.36 9.99
N VAL A 233 11.96 -13.08 8.92
CA VAL A 233 11.05 -14.04 8.27
C VAL A 233 11.75 -15.17 7.50
N TYR A 234 13.08 -15.12 7.37
CA TYR A 234 13.89 -16.16 6.74
C TYR A 234 14.54 -17.11 7.75
N SER A 235 14.40 -16.86 9.05
CA SER A 235 14.89 -17.75 10.10
C SER A 235 13.84 -18.80 10.46
N SER A 236 14.22 -20.08 10.48
CA SER A 236 13.35 -21.15 10.99
C SER A 236 13.07 -21.06 12.49
N SER A 237 13.87 -20.27 13.21
CA SER A 237 13.73 -19.98 14.64
C SER A 237 13.46 -18.48 14.81
N PRO A 238 12.19 -18.04 14.84
CA PRO A 238 11.86 -16.62 14.88
C PRO A 238 12.29 -15.98 16.21
N ALA A 239 12.95 -14.83 16.12
CA ALA A 239 13.18 -13.96 17.26
C ALA A 239 12.05 -12.93 17.33
N TYR A 240 11.35 -12.87 18.47
CA TYR A 240 10.23 -11.98 18.68
C TYR A 240 10.66 -10.53 18.93
N ASP A 241 9.83 -9.59 18.49
CA ASP A 241 9.97 -8.16 18.80
C ASP A 241 9.32 -7.74 20.13
N ASP A 242 8.53 -8.62 20.74
CA ASP A 242 7.79 -8.42 21.98
C ASP A 242 6.76 -7.28 21.91
N VAL A 243 6.15 -7.10 20.74
CA VAL A 243 5.10 -6.09 20.53
C VAL A 243 3.89 -6.68 19.82
N GLN A 244 2.73 -6.60 20.48
CA GLN A 244 1.44 -6.78 19.81
C GLN A 244 0.92 -5.41 19.35
N GLN A 245 1.00 -5.17 18.05
CA GLN A 245 0.57 -3.92 17.44
C GLN A 245 -0.94 -3.77 17.52
N SER A 246 -1.46 -2.57 17.82
CA SER A 246 -2.91 -2.36 17.91
C SER A 246 -3.63 -2.60 16.57
N PHE A 247 -2.94 -2.33 15.45
CA PHE A 247 -3.47 -2.58 14.10
C PHE A 247 -3.65 -4.07 13.79
N PHE A 248 -2.96 -4.97 14.50
CA PHE A 248 -3.21 -6.40 14.32
C PHE A 248 -4.67 -6.75 14.64
N LEU A 249 -5.23 -6.16 15.70
CA LEU A 249 -6.61 -6.38 16.11
C LEU A 249 -7.61 -5.55 15.30
N ALA A 250 -7.20 -4.39 14.80
CA ALA A 250 -8.08 -3.48 14.07
C ALA A 250 -8.19 -3.81 12.58
N GLU A 251 -7.15 -4.40 12.00
CA GLU A 251 -6.99 -4.51 10.54
C GLU A 251 -6.65 -5.94 10.08
N THR A 252 -5.76 -6.66 10.78
CA THR A 252 -5.28 -7.98 10.32
C THR A 252 -6.26 -9.12 10.61
N LEU A 253 -6.92 -9.12 11.77
CA LEU A 253 -7.92 -10.12 12.18
C LEU A 253 -9.30 -9.85 11.57
#